data_AF-A0AA39JK17-F1
#
_entry.id   AF-A0AA39JK17-F1
#
_cell.length_a   1.000
_cell.length_b   1.000
_cell.length_c   1.000
_cell.angle_alpha   90.00
_cell.angle_beta   90.00
_cell.angle_gamma   90.00
#
_symmetry.space_group_name_H-M   'P 1'
#
loop_
_entity.id
_entity.type
_entity.pdbx_description
1 polymer ?
#
loop_
_entity_poly.entity_id
_entity_poly.type
_entity_poly.pdbx_seq_one_letter_code
_entity_poly.pdbx_strand_id
1 'polypeptide(L)'
;MPVINVANSDSLKWLDSHLAFMLSDRERLAFRQTGHVSDTLHCLKKSLTQIFLTFTGVYKPEAKIFALRTSEGGIFTLLFVRELRLDLDSQTIVADCFLLPIPFGIECPSAPPKVERILKNRAVMEINTAPSEQRTWMQLFSVISERCRKWEHTPNCEYKTRGTLLSLDTTIPPAFCSCGRGKDDASSFFKDMGLDDVSCFVTRAALGPLFAVPYLEDVGITAIDTAPNGCTSSKCASCGAQSEHLQVCSACKRQYYCSRACQRSDWKRHKPNCRAA
;
A
#
# COMPACT_ATOMS: atom_id res chain seq x y z
N MET A 1 14.48 12.41 7.36
CA MET A 1 14.28 11.25 6.47
C MET A 1 14.97 11.50 5.13
N PRO A 2 15.97 10.67 4.75
CA PRO A 2 16.65 10.74 3.44
C PRO A 2 15.67 10.56 2.27
N VAL A 3 15.95 11.19 1.13
CA VAL A 3 15.14 11.09 -0.09
C VAL A 3 15.63 9.92 -0.93
N ILE A 4 14.71 9.09 -1.41
CA ILE A 4 14.98 7.97 -2.30
C ILE A 4 15.02 8.47 -3.74
N ASN A 5 16.05 8.10 -4.48
CA ASN A 5 16.14 8.42 -5.90
C ASN A 5 15.19 7.53 -6.71
N VAL A 6 14.15 8.13 -7.28
CA VAL A 6 13.13 7.46 -8.08
C VAL A 6 13.43 7.42 -9.59
N ALA A 7 14.56 7.99 -10.04
CA ALA A 7 14.92 8.02 -11.46
C ALA A 7 15.24 6.62 -12.03
N ASN A 8 15.69 5.69 -11.19
CA ASN A 8 16.00 4.31 -11.59
C ASN A 8 14.96 3.34 -11.00
N SER A 9 13.87 3.11 -11.74
CA SER A 9 12.78 2.22 -11.32
C SER A 9 13.22 0.77 -11.11
N ASP A 10 14.23 0.28 -11.85
CA ASP A 10 14.72 -1.09 -11.69
C ASP A 10 15.35 -1.34 -10.32
N SER A 11 16.00 -0.32 -9.75
CA SER A 11 16.56 -0.39 -8.40
C SER A 11 15.51 -0.41 -7.29
N LEU A 12 14.25 -0.10 -7.62
CA LEU A 12 13.13 0.00 -6.68
C LEU A 12 12.21 -1.23 -6.71
N LYS A 13 12.58 -2.32 -7.39
CA LYS A 13 11.80 -3.56 -7.42
C LYS A 13 11.56 -4.18 -6.04
N TRP A 14 12.45 -3.93 -5.08
CA TRP A 14 12.27 -4.36 -3.69
C TRP A 14 11.02 -3.75 -3.05
N LEU A 15 10.55 -2.59 -3.56
CA LEU A 15 9.39 -1.89 -3.02
C LEU A 15 8.11 -2.71 -3.19
N ASP A 16 7.99 -3.48 -4.28
CA ASP A 16 6.84 -4.35 -4.48
C ASP A 16 6.81 -5.46 -3.42
N SER A 17 7.96 -6.07 -3.13
CA SER A 17 8.09 -7.04 -2.04
C SER A 17 7.79 -6.42 -0.68
N HIS A 18 8.30 -5.21 -0.40
CA HIS A 18 8.05 -4.48 0.84
C HIS A 18 6.57 -4.17 1.04
N LEU A 19 5.91 -3.61 0.03
CA LEU A 19 4.48 -3.27 0.06
C LEU A 19 3.58 -4.50 0.06
N ALA A 20 4.03 -5.64 -0.49
CA ALA A 20 3.29 -6.89 -0.40
C ALA A 20 3.06 -7.32 1.06
N PHE A 21 3.96 -6.97 1.99
CA PHE A 21 3.81 -7.22 3.43
C PHE A 21 2.79 -6.30 4.12
N MET A 22 2.20 -5.33 3.41
CA MET A 22 1.02 -4.61 3.92
C MET A 22 -0.18 -5.53 4.11
N LEU A 23 -0.26 -6.57 3.27
CA LEU A 23 -1.36 -7.52 3.29
C LEU A 23 -1.02 -8.70 4.19
N SER A 24 -1.98 -9.09 5.04
CA SER A 24 -1.91 -10.37 5.72
C SER A 24 -2.25 -11.52 4.78
N ASP A 25 -1.92 -12.72 5.20
CA ASP A 25 -2.15 -13.93 4.41
C ASP A 25 -3.65 -14.15 4.16
N ARG A 26 -4.50 -13.81 5.13
CA ARG A 26 -5.96 -13.79 4.94
C ARG A 26 -6.37 -12.84 3.82
N GLU A 27 -5.86 -11.61 3.82
CA GLU A 27 -6.16 -10.60 2.80
C GLU A 27 -5.66 -11.02 1.40
N ARG A 28 -4.48 -11.63 1.33
CA ARG A 28 -3.91 -12.15 0.07
C ARG A 28 -4.72 -13.32 -0.50
N LEU A 29 -5.15 -14.26 0.33
CA LEU A 29 -5.93 -15.41 -0.10
C LEU A 29 -7.34 -15.00 -0.54
N ALA A 30 -7.99 -14.10 0.20
CA ALA A 30 -9.32 -13.61 -0.14
C ALA A 30 -9.33 -12.98 -1.55
N PHE A 31 -8.28 -12.22 -1.91
CA PHE A 31 -8.15 -11.67 -3.25
C PHE A 31 -8.11 -12.74 -4.36
N ARG A 32 -7.37 -13.84 -4.12
CA ARG A 32 -7.21 -14.93 -5.11
C ARG A 32 -8.50 -15.74 -5.33
N GLN A 33 -9.32 -15.89 -4.29
CA GLN A 33 -10.46 -16.80 -4.31
C GLN A 33 -11.75 -16.17 -4.82
N THR A 34 -12.04 -14.93 -4.44
CA THR A 34 -13.34 -14.31 -4.72
C THR A 34 -13.26 -13.21 -5.78
N GLY A 35 -12.05 -12.74 -6.13
CA GLY A 35 -11.85 -11.53 -6.95
C GLY A 35 -12.33 -10.23 -6.29
N HIS A 36 -13.03 -10.32 -5.16
CA HIS A 36 -13.60 -9.23 -4.38
C HIS A 36 -13.43 -9.53 -2.89
N VAL A 37 -12.54 -8.77 -2.24
CA VAL A 37 -12.48 -8.73 -0.78
C VAL A 37 -13.39 -7.60 -0.33
N SER A 38 -14.45 -7.91 0.42
CA SER A 38 -15.37 -6.92 1.01
C SER A 38 -14.75 -6.13 2.18
N ASP A 39 -13.45 -6.28 2.43
CA ASP A 39 -12.77 -5.63 3.54
C ASP A 39 -12.29 -4.24 3.11
N THR A 40 -12.79 -3.24 3.81
CA THR A 40 -12.48 -1.82 3.55
C THR A 40 -10.99 -1.53 3.69
N LEU A 41 -10.31 -2.17 4.66
CA LEU A 41 -8.87 -1.99 4.86
C LEU A 41 -8.05 -2.62 3.74
N HIS A 42 -8.49 -3.76 3.20
CA HIS A 42 -7.85 -4.38 2.04
C HIS A 42 -7.89 -3.44 0.83
N CYS A 43 -9.03 -2.83 0.53
CA CYS A 43 -9.16 -1.86 -0.56
C CYS A 43 -8.23 -0.66 -0.37
N LEU A 44 -8.20 -0.10 0.84
CA LEU A 44 -7.29 1.01 1.17
C LEU A 44 -5.82 0.62 0.98
N LYS A 45 -5.40 -0.54 1.50
CA LYS A 45 -4.03 -1.05 1.34
C LYS A 45 -3.67 -1.25 -0.13
N LYS A 46 -4.59 -1.77 -0.94
CA LYS A 46 -4.41 -1.91 -2.39
C LYS A 46 -4.23 -0.56 -3.08
N SER A 47 -5.06 0.43 -2.74
CA SER A 47 -4.93 1.80 -3.26
C SER A 47 -3.59 2.43 -2.87
N LEU A 48 -3.12 2.23 -1.62
CA LEU A 48 -1.80 2.67 -1.17
C LEU A 48 -0.68 2.03 -1.98
N THR A 49 -0.69 0.69 -2.12
CA THR A 49 0.30 -0.04 -2.93
C THR A 49 0.34 0.47 -4.36
N GLN A 50 -0.82 0.71 -4.98
CA GLN A 50 -0.92 1.31 -6.31
C GLN A 50 -0.27 2.69 -6.36
N ILE A 51 -0.55 3.58 -5.40
CA ILE A 51 0.05 4.92 -5.34
C ILE A 51 1.58 4.84 -5.30
N PHE A 52 2.15 4.04 -4.41
CA PHE A 52 3.61 3.95 -4.25
C PHE A 52 4.31 3.37 -5.49
N LEU A 53 3.75 2.30 -6.08
CA LEU A 53 4.38 1.63 -7.22
C LEU A 53 4.24 2.41 -8.52
N THR A 54 3.09 3.07 -8.72
CA THR A 54 2.87 3.97 -9.85
C THR A 54 3.73 5.23 -9.73
N PHE A 55 3.93 5.78 -8.53
CA PHE A 55 4.80 6.94 -8.33
C PHE A 55 6.27 6.63 -8.62
N THR A 56 6.75 5.46 -8.20
CA THR A 56 8.14 5.04 -8.40
C THR A 56 8.43 4.51 -9.81
N GLY A 57 7.40 4.37 -10.65
CA GLY A 57 7.53 3.86 -12.01
C GLY A 57 7.95 2.38 -12.08
N VAL A 58 7.92 1.64 -10.96
CA VAL A 58 8.14 0.19 -10.91
C VAL A 58 7.14 -0.51 -11.80
N TYR A 59 5.88 -0.06 -11.75
CA TYR A 59 4.84 -0.42 -12.71
C TYR A 59 4.45 0.82 -13.52
N LYS A 60 4.39 0.67 -14.85
CA LYS A 60 3.95 1.73 -15.76
C LYS A 60 2.41 1.70 -15.91
N PRO A 61 1.75 2.86 -16.14
CA PRO A 61 2.33 4.19 -16.33
C PRO A 61 2.82 4.82 -15.02
N GLU A 62 3.75 5.77 -15.14
CA GLU A 62 4.25 6.54 -14.00
C GLU A 62 3.38 7.79 -13.80
N ALA A 63 2.96 8.06 -12.57
CA ALA A 63 2.08 9.19 -12.24
C ALA A 63 2.54 9.87 -10.94
N LYS A 64 2.39 11.20 -10.91
CA LYS A 64 2.65 12.02 -9.71
C LYS A 64 1.38 12.53 -9.06
N ILE A 65 0.28 12.49 -9.80
CA ILE A 65 -1.02 13.01 -9.39
C ILE A 65 -1.99 11.83 -9.35
N PHE A 66 -2.68 11.68 -8.23
CA PHE A 66 -3.65 10.62 -8.00
C PHE A 66 -5.01 11.24 -7.72
N ALA A 67 -5.98 10.93 -8.56
CA ALA A 67 -7.36 11.36 -8.40
C ALA A 67 -8.16 10.25 -7.73
N LEU A 68 -8.57 10.48 -6.48
CA LEU A 68 -9.40 9.51 -5.77
C LEU A 68 -10.87 9.77 -6.11
N ARG A 69 -11.48 8.80 -6.78
CA ARG A 69 -12.85 8.85 -7.27
C ARG A 69 -13.73 7.97 -6.39
N THR A 70 -14.95 8.42 -6.12
CA THR A 70 -15.97 7.58 -5.48
C THR A 70 -16.72 6.77 -6.53
N SER A 71 -17.18 5.57 -6.16
CA SER A 71 -18.01 4.74 -7.04
C SER A 71 -19.32 5.41 -7.47
N GLU A 72 -19.82 6.35 -6.66
CA GLU A 72 -21.02 7.14 -6.93
C GLU A 72 -20.77 8.28 -7.95
N GLY A 73 -19.53 8.42 -8.42
CA GLY A 73 -19.10 9.44 -9.37
C GLY A 73 -18.51 10.67 -8.69
N GLY A 74 -17.50 11.27 -9.31
CA GLY A 74 -16.83 12.47 -8.79
C GLY A 74 -15.55 12.17 -8.01
N ILE A 75 -14.66 13.16 -8.00
CA ILE A 75 -13.37 13.10 -7.32
C ILE A 75 -13.51 13.81 -5.98
N PHE A 76 -13.15 13.16 -4.88
CA PHE A 76 -13.24 13.77 -3.55
C PHE A 76 -11.92 14.36 -3.08
N THR A 77 -10.78 13.87 -3.58
CA THR A 77 -9.46 14.41 -3.24
C THR A 77 -8.46 14.16 -4.37
N LEU A 78 -7.65 15.16 -4.66
CA LEU A 78 -6.43 15.02 -5.48
C LEU A 78 -5.22 14.92 -4.54
N LEU A 79 -4.42 13.88 -4.76
CA LEU A 79 -3.19 13.61 -4.04
C LEU A 79 -2.01 13.85 -4.98
N PHE A 80 -1.07 14.71 -4.57
CA PHE A 80 0.16 15.00 -5.31
C PHE A 80 1.33 14.42 -4.55
N VAL A 81 2.04 13.46 -5.13
CA VAL A 81 3.23 12.88 -4.49
C VAL A 81 4.46 13.64 -4.99
N ARG A 82 5.21 14.25 -4.06
CA ARG A 82 6.42 15.01 -4.39
C ARG A 82 7.63 14.10 -4.48
N GLU A 83 7.86 13.33 -3.43
CA GLU A 83 9.06 12.52 -3.27
C GLU A 83 8.82 11.36 -2.30
N LEU A 84 9.67 10.34 -2.41
CA LEU A 84 9.67 9.21 -1.49
C LEU A 84 10.84 9.34 -0.51
N ARG A 85 10.58 9.15 0.78
CA ARG A 85 11.57 9.27 1.83
C ARG A 85 11.69 7.96 2.59
N LEU A 86 12.89 7.69 3.11
CA LEU A 86 13.15 6.53 3.97
C LEU A 86 12.98 6.94 5.44
N ASP A 87 12.03 6.31 6.12
CA ASP A 87 11.86 6.35 7.57
C ASP A 87 12.75 5.26 8.18
N LEU A 88 13.90 5.68 8.68
CA LEU A 88 14.91 4.78 9.25
C LEU A 88 14.45 4.17 10.58
N ASP A 89 13.64 4.90 11.35
CA ASP A 89 13.19 4.46 12.67
C ASP A 89 12.16 3.35 12.52
N SER A 90 11.23 3.51 11.59
CA SER A 90 10.19 2.51 11.26
C SER A 90 10.64 1.51 10.19
N GLN A 91 11.87 1.61 9.68
CA GLN A 91 12.43 0.79 8.59
C GLN A 91 11.49 0.68 7.38
N THR A 92 10.87 1.78 7.00
CA THR A 92 9.89 1.82 5.91
C THR A 92 10.03 3.07 5.06
N ILE A 93 9.16 3.21 4.08
CA ILE A 93 9.08 4.37 3.20
C ILE A 93 7.91 5.26 3.60
N VAL A 94 8.05 6.56 3.32
CA VAL A 94 6.99 7.56 3.49
C VAL A 94 6.99 8.45 2.26
N ALA A 95 5.84 8.59 1.61
CA ALA A 95 5.62 9.55 0.55
C ALA A 95 5.32 10.94 1.15
N ASP A 96 6.13 11.92 0.77
CA ASP A 96 5.85 13.32 1.05
C ASP A 96 4.90 13.85 -0.01
N CYS A 97 3.69 14.23 0.39
CA CYS A 97 2.62 14.52 -0.53
C CYS A 97 1.82 15.76 -0.12
N PHE A 98 1.02 16.24 -1.07
CA PHE A 98 0.09 17.35 -0.89
C PHE A 98 -1.33 16.88 -1.21
N LEU A 99 -2.28 17.29 -0.38
CA LEU A 99 -3.68 16.93 -0.49
C LEU A 99 -4.49 18.16 -0.89
N LEU A 100 -5.31 18.01 -1.93
CA LEU A 100 -6.30 19.00 -2.35
C LEU A 100 -7.70 18.39 -2.20
N PRO A 101 -8.47 18.79 -1.16
CA PRO A 101 -9.87 18.38 -1.06
C PRO A 101 -10.70 18.98 -2.20
N ILE A 102 -11.57 18.16 -2.77
CA ILE A 102 -12.61 18.61 -3.70
C ILE A 102 -13.96 18.42 -2.99
N PRO A 103 -14.64 19.51 -2.58
CA PRO A 103 -15.95 19.39 -1.93
C PRO A 103 -16.98 18.81 -2.91
N PHE A 104 -17.77 17.86 -2.41
CA PHE A 104 -18.91 17.30 -3.12
C PHE A 104 -20.05 18.33 -3.16
N GLY A 105 -20.56 18.66 -4.36
CA GLY A 105 -21.81 19.41 -4.52
C GLY A 105 -21.81 20.88 -4.06
N ILE A 106 -20.67 21.43 -3.65
CA ILE A 106 -20.50 22.87 -3.43
C ILE A 106 -19.36 23.28 -4.34
N GLU A 107 -19.67 24.08 -5.35
CA GLU A 107 -18.68 24.90 -6.03
C GLU A 107 -17.84 25.56 -4.94
N CYS A 108 -16.64 25.03 -4.68
CA CYS A 108 -15.66 25.79 -3.94
C CYS A 108 -15.51 27.07 -4.77
N PRO A 109 -15.81 28.29 -4.28
CA PRO A 109 -15.80 29.49 -5.12
C PRO A 109 -14.41 29.79 -5.74
N SER A 110 -13.40 28.99 -5.38
CA SER A 110 -11.99 29.13 -5.75
C SER A 110 -11.40 27.95 -6.55
N ALA A 111 -12.12 26.83 -6.76
CA ALA A 111 -11.56 25.63 -7.40
C ALA A 111 -12.31 24.94 -8.58
N PRO A 112 -13.34 25.48 -9.27
CA PRO A 112 -13.98 24.72 -10.36
C PRO A 112 -13.19 24.71 -11.69
N PRO A 113 -12.61 25.82 -12.21
CA PRO A 113 -11.98 25.78 -13.54
C PRO A 113 -10.56 25.20 -13.57
N LYS A 114 -10.02 24.79 -12.41
CA LYS A 114 -8.62 24.31 -12.28
C LYS A 114 -8.51 22.78 -12.28
N VAL A 115 -9.51 22.08 -11.76
CA VAL A 115 -9.50 20.61 -11.64
C VAL A 115 -9.46 19.95 -13.01
N GLU A 116 -10.24 20.42 -13.98
CA GLU A 116 -10.20 19.89 -15.34
C GLU A 116 -8.80 20.04 -15.99
N ARG A 117 -8.10 21.14 -15.72
CA ARG A 117 -6.73 21.36 -16.20
C ARG A 117 -5.77 20.34 -15.58
N ILE A 118 -5.94 20.04 -14.30
CA ILE A 118 -5.15 19.04 -13.59
C ILE A 118 -5.41 17.65 -14.18
N LEU A 119 -6.68 17.28 -14.41
CA LEU A 119 -7.05 15.96 -14.94
C LEU A 119 -6.61 15.72 -16.38
N LYS A 120 -6.43 16.78 -17.18
CA LYS A 120 -5.86 16.69 -18.54
C LYS A 120 -4.35 16.42 -18.54
N ASN A 121 -3.68 16.43 -17.39
CA ASN A 121 -2.26 16.15 -17.30
C ASN A 121 -1.97 14.66 -17.53
N ARG A 122 -0.91 14.35 -18.30
CA ARG A 122 -0.50 12.98 -18.63
C ARG A 122 -0.02 12.16 -17.42
N ALA A 123 0.34 12.82 -16.31
CA ALA A 123 0.85 12.19 -15.10
C ALA A 123 -0.23 11.96 -14.03
N VAL A 124 -1.51 11.86 -14.44
CA VAL A 124 -2.66 11.59 -13.56
C VAL A 124 -3.03 10.12 -13.61
N MET A 125 -3.20 9.51 -12.44
CA MET A 125 -3.76 8.19 -12.25
C MET A 125 -5.09 8.31 -11.50
N GLU A 126 -6.15 7.70 -12.01
CA GLU A 126 -7.41 7.60 -11.29
C GLU A 126 -7.44 6.34 -10.43
N ILE A 127 -7.88 6.47 -9.17
CA ILE A 127 -8.10 5.35 -8.26
C ILE A 127 -9.57 5.36 -7.86
N ASN A 128 -10.27 4.30 -8.25
CA ASN A 128 -11.68 4.10 -7.93
C ASN A 128 -11.80 3.50 -6.54
N THR A 129 -12.46 4.21 -5.64
CA THR A 129 -12.66 3.81 -4.25
C THR A 129 -14.12 3.43 -3.99
N ALA A 130 -14.33 2.40 -3.17
CA ALA A 130 -15.65 2.07 -2.68
C ALA A 130 -16.12 3.09 -1.62
N PRO A 131 -17.43 3.24 -1.35
CA PRO A 131 -17.92 4.25 -0.40
C PRO A 131 -17.37 4.06 1.03
N SER A 132 -17.17 2.82 1.46
CA SER A 132 -16.53 2.51 2.74
C SER A 132 -15.03 2.86 2.75
N GLU A 133 -14.33 2.63 1.64
CA GLU A 133 -12.92 2.99 1.47
C GLU A 133 -12.74 4.51 1.48
N GLN A 134 -13.63 5.26 0.82
CA GLN A 134 -13.63 6.72 0.84
C GLN A 134 -13.70 7.27 2.27
N ARG A 135 -14.58 6.74 3.13
CA ARG A 135 -14.65 7.16 4.54
C ARG A 135 -13.33 6.93 5.27
N THR A 136 -12.70 5.78 5.03
CA THR A 136 -11.42 5.42 5.66
C THR A 136 -10.29 6.31 5.15
N TRP A 137 -10.28 6.65 3.85
CA TRP A 137 -9.38 7.65 3.28
C TRP A 137 -9.52 9.01 3.95
N MET A 138 -10.75 9.47 4.16
CA MET A 138 -11.01 10.75 4.82
C MET A 138 -10.50 10.78 6.27
N GLN A 139 -10.63 9.67 6.99
CA GLN A 139 -10.00 9.51 8.31
C GLN A 139 -8.47 9.51 8.20
N LEU A 140 -7.90 8.73 7.27
CA LEU A 140 -6.46 8.64 7.08
C LEU A 140 -5.84 10.01 6.75
N PHE A 141 -6.50 10.80 5.89
CA PHE A 141 -6.07 12.14 5.52
C PHE A 141 -5.88 13.08 6.71
N SER A 142 -6.78 13.04 7.69
CA SER A 142 -6.63 13.82 8.90
C SER A 142 -5.36 13.43 9.68
N VAL A 143 -5.09 12.13 9.80
CA VAL A 143 -3.91 11.62 10.51
C VAL A 143 -2.62 12.00 9.77
N ILE A 144 -2.54 11.76 8.46
CA ILE A 144 -1.31 11.98 7.69
C ILE A 144 -0.97 13.46 7.51
N SER A 145 -1.98 14.35 7.52
CA SER A 145 -1.77 15.80 7.48
C SER A 145 -1.32 16.35 8.82
N GLU A 146 -1.91 15.88 9.93
CA GLU A 146 -1.48 16.26 11.29
C GLU A 146 -0.04 15.82 11.59
N ARG A 147 0.42 14.71 11.00
CA ARG A 147 1.83 14.29 11.08
C ARG A 147 2.80 15.32 10.49
N CYS A 148 2.35 16.14 9.55
CA CYS A 148 3.14 17.20 8.90
C CYS A 148 2.87 18.59 9.50
N ARG A 149 2.06 18.68 10.57
CA ARG A 149 1.59 19.96 11.10
C ARG A 149 2.75 20.82 11.60
N LYS A 150 2.82 22.04 11.06
CA LYS A 150 3.67 23.14 11.55
C LYS A 150 2.87 24.38 11.95
N TRP A 151 1.53 24.30 11.85
CA TRP A 151 0.61 25.38 12.16
C TRP A 151 -0.16 25.06 13.44
N GLU A 152 -0.74 26.08 14.06
CA GLU A 152 -1.65 25.92 15.18
C GLU A 152 -3.10 26.01 14.71
N HIS A 153 -3.99 25.27 15.37
CA HIS A 153 -5.42 25.34 15.07
C HIS A 153 -6.03 26.61 15.65
N THR A 154 -6.82 27.31 14.83
CA THR A 154 -7.61 28.43 15.30
C THR A 154 -8.73 27.95 16.24
N PRO A 155 -9.31 28.84 17.06
CA PRO A 155 -10.47 28.49 17.90
C PRO A 155 -11.67 27.99 17.08
N ASN A 156 -11.81 28.47 15.85
CA ASN A 156 -12.88 28.09 14.91
C ASN A 156 -12.52 26.91 14.00
N CYS A 157 -11.50 26.14 14.36
CA CYS A 157 -11.05 25.00 13.58
C CYS A 157 -12.15 23.93 13.47
N GLU A 158 -12.34 23.40 12.26
CA GLU A 158 -13.36 22.40 11.94
C GLU A 158 -13.24 21.14 12.81
N TYR A 159 -12.03 20.80 13.25
CA TYR A 159 -11.78 19.68 14.15
C TYR A 159 -12.28 19.91 15.57
N LYS A 160 -12.28 21.17 16.06
CA LYS A 160 -12.79 21.50 17.40
C LYS A 160 -14.31 21.61 17.40
N THR A 161 -14.88 22.18 16.35
CA THR A 161 -16.32 22.48 16.27
C THR A 161 -17.19 21.24 16.04
N ARG A 162 -16.70 20.23 15.30
CA ARG A 162 -17.50 19.03 14.95
C ARG A 162 -17.29 17.83 15.89
N GLY A 163 -16.44 17.96 16.91
CA GLY A 163 -16.03 16.82 17.73
C GLY A 163 -15.05 15.90 16.99
N THR A 164 -14.35 15.07 17.75
CA THR A 164 -13.23 14.22 17.32
C THR A 164 -13.42 13.54 15.96
N LEU A 165 -12.31 13.43 15.21
CA LEU A 165 -12.11 12.83 13.87
C LEU A 165 -12.67 11.40 13.65
N LEU A 166 -13.26 10.81 14.68
CA LEU A 166 -13.75 9.44 14.78
C LEU A 166 -15.25 9.39 15.11
N SER A 167 -16.05 10.37 14.65
CA SER A 167 -17.49 10.17 14.73
C SER A 167 -17.86 8.97 13.84
N LEU A 168 -18.46 7.96 14.46
CA LEU A 168 -19.02 6.75 13.82
C LEU A 168 -20.31 7.05 13.05
N ASP A 169 -20.74 8.31 13.02
CA ASP A 169 -21.94 8.73 12.31
C ASP A 169 -21.83 8.56 10.79
N THR A 170 -22.97 8.49 10.13
CA THR A 170 -23.13 8.32 8.67
C THR A 170 -22.57 9.48 7.83
N THR A 171 -22.06 10.53 8.46
CA THR A 171 -21.49 11.70 7.76
C THR A 171 -20.00 11.51 7.51
N ILE A 172 -19.56 11.75 6.28
CA ILE A 172 -18.14 11.67 5.91
C ILE A 172 -17.36 12.66 6.79
N PRO A 173 -16.38 12.21 7.59
CA PRO A 173 -15.69 13.08 8.53
C PRO A 173 -14.95 14.20 7.79
N PRO A 174 -14.81 15.39 8.39
CA PRO A 174 -14.00 16.44 7.81
C PRO A 174 -12.54 15.97 7.80
N ALA A 175 -12.07 15.50 6.64
CA ALA A 175 -10.68 15.05 6.50
C ALA A 175 -9.66 16.18 6.70
N PHE A 176 -10.07 17.42 6.45
CA PHE A 176 -9.17 18.57 6.37
C PHE A 176 -9.69 19.72 7.24
N CYS A 177 -8.81 20.29 8.05
CA CYS A 177 -9.04 21.64 8.58
C CYS A 177 -8.57 22.70 7.59
N SER A 178 -9.17 23.88 7.63
CA SER A 178 -8.70 25.02 6.84
C SER A 178 -7.38 25.60 7.36
N CYS A 179 -7.00 25.33 8.61
CA CYS A 179 -5.81 25.90 9.25
C CYS A 179 -4.50 25.51 8.54
N GLY A 180 -4.44 24.30 7.95
CA GLY A 180 -3.25 23.78 7.28
C GLY A 180 -3.10 24.15 5.80
N ARG A 181 -4.11 24.80 5.20
CA ARG A 181 -4.10 25.12 3.76
C ARG A 181 -3.03 26.16 3.44
N GLY A 182 -2.18 25.85 2.47
CA GLY A 182 -1.16 26.77 1.94
C GLY A 182 -0.08 27.18 2.95
N LYS A 183 0.13 26.41 4.03
CA LYS A 183 1.10 26.74 5.09
C LYS A 183 2.51 26.22 4.83
N ASP A 184 2.67 25.20 4.01
CA ASP A 184 3.98 24.69 3.62
C ASP A 184 4.44 25.31 2.28
N ASP A 185 5.76 25.45 2.13
CA ASP A 185 6.39 25.88 0.88
C ASP A 185 6.27 24.79 -0.19
N ALA A 186 5.17 24.86 -0.94
CA ALA A 186 4.86 23.96 -2.04
C ALA A 186 5.07 24.62 -3.42
N SER A 187 5.36 25.93 -3.45
CA SER A 187 5.34 26.72 -4.67
C SER A 187 6.35 26.24 -5.72
N SER A 188 7.56 25.81 -5.32
CA SER A 188 8.55 25.26 -6.25
C SER A 188 8.03 24.02 -6.98
N PHE A 189 7.50 23.06 -6.24
CA PHE A 189 6.95 21.81 -6.78
C PHE A 189 5.76 22.05 -7.72
N PHE A 190 4.83 22.93 -7.35
CA PHE A 190 3.68 23.24 -8.19
C PHE A 190 4.03 24.11 -9.40
N LYS A 191 5.06 24.95 -9.32
CA LYS A 191 5.60 25.70 -10.48
C LYS A 191 6.14 24.77 -11.56
N ASP A 192 6.90 23.74 -11.18
CA ASP A 192 7.44 22.74 -12.11
C ASP A 192 6.33 21.99 -12.86
N MET A 193 5.15 21.88 -12.24
CA MET A 193 3.95 21.26 -12.85
C MET A 193 3.06 22.25 -13.61
N GLY A 194 3.36 23.55 -13.60
CA GLY A 194 2.48 24.59 -14.16
C GLY A 194 1.17 24.77 -13.39
N LEU A 195 1.18 24.49 -12.08
CA LEU A 195 0.03 24.50 -11.17
C LEU A 195 0.26 25.40 -9.95
N ASP A 196 1.05 26.48 -10.10
CA ASP A 196 1.45 27.37 -9.00
C ASP A 196 0.24 27.91 -8.21
N ASP A 197 -0.86 28.12 -8.91
CA ASP A 197 -2.13 28.62 -8.39
C ASP A 197 -2.90 27.61 -7.52
N VAL A 198 -2.45 26.36 -7.44
CA VAL A 198 -2.97 25.29 -6.58
C VAL A 198 -2.27 25.28 -5.21
N SER A 199 -1.05 25.81 -5.12
CA SER A 199 -0.21 25.74 -3.92
C SER A 199 -0.87 26.33 -2.66
N CYS A 200 -1.71 27.37 -2.81
CA CYS A 200 -2.44 28.00 -1.70
C CYS A 200 -3.55 27.13 -1.10
N PHE A 201 -4.02 26.11 -1.82
CA PHE A 201 -5.18 25.31 -1.42
C PHE A 201 -4.81 23.93 -0.87
N VAL A 202 -3.55 23.52 -1.02
CA VAL A 202 -3.10 22.21 -0.59
C VAL A 202 -2.69 22.17 0.87
N THR A 203 -2.77 20.99 1.47
CA THR A 203 -2.21 20.70 2.79
C THR A 203 -1.15 19.62 2.64
N ARG A 204 0.03 19.79 3.25
CA ARG A 204 1.08 18.78 3.22
C ARG A 204 0.71 17.59 4.08
N ALA A 205 1.09 16.39 3.65
CA ALA A 205 0.83 15.14 4.33
C ALA A 205 2.00 14.16 4.16
N ALA A 206 2.12 13.24 5.12
CA ALA A 206 3.10 12.16 5.11
C ALA A 206 2.37 10.82 4.97
N LEU A 207 2.29 10.32 3.74
CA LEU A 207 1.59 9.08 3.42
C LEU A 207 2.53 7.88 3.63
N GLY A 208 2.17 6.96 4.51
CA GLY A 208 2.93 5.74 4.78
C GLY A 208 2.16 4.46 4.40
N PRO A 209 2.87 3.35 4.16
CA PRO A 209 2.29 2.01 4.11
C PRO A 209 1.54 1.66 5.41
N LEU A 210 0.49 0.84 5.30
CA LEU A 210 -0.26 0.29 6.43
C LEU A 210 0.01 -1.22 6.53
N PHE A 211 0.92 -1.61 7.43
CA PHE A 211 1.32 -3.00 7.59
C PHE A 211 0.29 -3.83 8.36
N ALA A 212 0.14 -5.09 7.93
CA ALA A 212 -0.48 -6.11 8.74
C ALA A 212 0.30 -6.30 10.05
N VAL A 213 -0.38 -6.78 11.10
CA VAL A 213 0.18 -6.86 12.45
C VAL A 213 0.60 -8.30 12.76
N PRO A 214 1.89 -8.68 12.64
CA PRO A 214 2.29 -10.09 12.58
C PRO A 214 2.03 -10.90 13.87
N TYR A 215 1.77 -10.24 15.00
CA TYR A 215 1.40 -10.94 16.24
C TYR A 215 -0.11 -11.20 16.36
N LEU A 216 -0.94 -10.57 15.53
CA LEU A 216 -2.40 -10.75 15.47
C LEU A 216 -2.84 -11.59 14.26
N GLU A 217 -2.05 -11.61 13.20
CA GLU A 217 -2.39 -12.27 11.94
C GLU A 217 -1.15 -12.84 11.24
N ASP A 218 -1.36 -13.90 10.46
CA ASP A 218 -0.30 -14.51 9.66
C ASP A 218 0.11 -13.59 8.51
N VAL A 219 1.41 -13.36 8.37
CA VAL A 219 1.98 -12.49 7.34
C VAL A 219 3.16 -13.19 6.69
N GLY A 220 3.03 -13.53 5.40
CA GLY A 220 4.15 -14.09 4.63
C GLY A 220 4.32 -15.61 4.75
N ILE A 221 3.42 -16.30 5.46
CA ILE A 221 3.40 -17.76 5.56
C ILE A 221 2.87 -18.33 4.24
N THR A 222 1.74 -17.83 3.74
CA THR A 222 1.11 -18.35 2.50
C THR A 222 1.90 -18.03 1.22
N ALA A 223 2.81 -17.05 1.25
CA ALA A 223 3.71 -16.77 0.15
C ALA A 223 4.77 -17.88 -0.02
N ILE A 224 5.14 -18.57 1.07
CA ILE A 224 6.04 -19.73 1.05
C ILE A 224 5.36 -20.92 0.33
N ASP A 225 4.03 -21.00 0.40
CA ASP A 225 3.24 -22.04 -0.27
C ASP A 225 2.89 -21.72 -1.73
N THR A 226 3.07 -20.48 -2.19
CA THR A 226 2.55 -20.01 -3.49
C THR A 226 3.51 -19.24 -4.40
N ALA A 227 4.82 -19.33 -4.16
CA ALA A 227 5.70 -19.44 -5.33
C ALA A 227 5.15 -20.55 -6.25
N PRO A 228 5.41 -20.57 -7.56
CA PRO A 228 5.27 -21.79 -8.35
C PRO A 228 6.35 -22.80 -7.93
N ASN A 229 6.55 -23.00 -6.63
CA ASN A 229 6.63 -24.32 -6.09
C ASN A 229 5.34 -24.99 -6.61
N GLY A 230 5.39 -25.93 -7.54
CA GLY A 230 6.31 -27.02 -7.33
C GLY A 230 6.26 -27.45 -5.85
N CYS A 231 5.10 -27.32 -5.19
CA CYS A 231 4.78 -28.10 -4.02
C CYS A 231 4.69 -29.52 -4.57
N THR A 232 5.88 -30.07 -4.82
CA THR A 232 6.09 -31.49 -4.68
C THR A 232 5.62 -31.74 -3.28
N SER A 233 4.34 -32.08 -3.13
CA SER A 233 3.94 -33.23 -2.33
C SER A 233 5.15 -34.15 -2.35
N SER A 234 5.98 -34.01 -1.31
CA SER A 234 7.28 -34.65 -1.33
C SER A 234 6.92 -36.11 -1.52
N LYS A 235 7.46 -36.74 -2.56
CA LYS A 235 7.14 -38.13 -2.84
C LYS A 235 8.17 -38.94 -2.10
N CYS A 236 7.72 -40.05 -1.53
CA CYS A 236 8.66 -41.03 -1.04
C CYS A 236 9.61 -41.42 -2.18
N ALA A 237 10.92 -41.20 -2.00
CA ALA A 237 11.89 -41.48 -3.05
C ALA A 237 11.93 -42.97 -3.43
N SER A 238 11.47 -43.86 -2.54
CA SER A 238 11.39 -45.30 -2.80
C SER A 238 10.10 -45.75 -3.50
N CYS A 239 8.92 -45.29 -3.07
CA CYS A 239 7.63 -45.82 -3.54
C CYS A 239 6.76 -44.80 -4.28
N GLY A 240 7.17 -43.54 -4.35
CA GLY A 240 6.46 -42.48 -5.06
C GLY A 240 5.20 -41.96 -4.38
N ALA A 241 4.79 -42.54 -3.24
CA ALA A 241 3.61 -42.11 -2.51
C ALA A 241 3.75 -40.67 -1.98
N GLN A 242 2.66 -39.90 -2.08
CA GLN A 242 2.51 -38.59 -1.49
C GLN A 242 1.91 -38.75 -0.10
N SER A 243 2.49 -38.10 0.90
CA SER A 243 1.98 -38.09 2.27
C SER A 243 2.38 -36.79 2.95
N GLU A 244 1.54 -36.29 3.85
CA GLU A 244 1.83 -35.12 4.68
C GLU A 244 2.89 -35.42 5.76
N HIS A 245 3.14 -36.71 6.06
CA HIS A 245 4.03 -37.14 7.14
C HIS A 245 5.22 -37.96 6.63
N LEU A 246 6.06 -37.35 5.79
CA LEU A 246 7.29 -38.00 5.33
C LEU A 246 8.47 -37.77 6.28
N GLN A 247 9.25 -38.82 6.47
CA GLN A 247 10.51 -38.81 7.19
C GLN A 247 11.63 -38.35 6.26
N VAL A 248 12.45 -37.41 6.71
CA VAL A 248 13.58 -36.89 5.93
C VAL A 248 14.86 -37.67 6.26
N CYS A 249 15.72 -37.89 5.28
CA CYS A 249 17.05 -38.46 5.50
C CYS A 249 17.83 -37.59 6.51
N SER A 250 18.21 -38.18 7.65
CA SER A 250 18.87 -37.47 8.74
C SER A 250 20.26 -36.92 8.38
N ALA A 251 20.95 -37.54 7.42
CA ALA A 251 22.27 -37.10 6.99
C ALA A 251 22.20 -35.89 6.05
N CYS A 252 21.48 -35.99 4.93
CA CYS A 252 21.49 -34.96 3.89
C CYS A 252 20.34 -33.97 3.96
N LYS A 253 19.28 -34.26 4.73
CA LYS A 253 18.04 -33.48 4.84
C LYS A 253 17.35 -33.13 3.50
N ARG A 254 17.67 -33.88 2.42
CA ARG A 254 17.21 -33.60 1.03
C ARG A 254 16.31 -34.67 0.42
N GLN A 255 16.19 -35.86 1.03
CA GLN A 255 15.35 -36.95 0.53
C GLN A 255 14.27 -37.34 1.54
N TYR A 256 13.09 -37.69 1.05
CA TYR A 256 11.88 -37.94 1.84
C TYR A 256 11.37 -39.37 1.67
N TYR A 257 10.86 -39.98 2.75
CA TYR A 257 10.43 -41.38 2.79
C TYR A 257 9.18 -41.57 3.65
N CYS A 258 8.27 -42.45 3.26
CA CYS A 258 7.10 -42.80 4.07
C CYS A 258 7.48 -43.47 5.40
N SER A 259 8.60 -44.19 5.40
CA SER A 259 9.05 -44.97 6.55
C SER A 259 10.54 -45.28 6.44
N ARG A 260 11.13 -45.74 7.55
CA ARG A 260 12.51 -46.23 7.59
C ARG A 260 12.73 -47.43 6.65
N ALA A 261 11.69 -48.20 6.36
CA ALA A 261 11.75 -49.29 5.37
C ALA A 261 11.97 -48.75 3.95
N CYS A 262 11.23 -47.71 3.57
CA CYS A 262 11.43 -47.03 2.27
C CYS A 262 12.83 -46.40 2.16
N GLN A 263 13.34 -45.78 3.23
CA GLN A 263 14.69 -45.23 3.25
C GLN A 263 15.77 -46.30 3.04
N ARG A 264 15.64 -47.47 3.71
CA ARG A 264 16.59 -48.59 3.55
C ARG A 264 16.55 -49.19 2.15
N SER A 265 15.36 -49.29 1.55
CA SER A 265 15.17 -49.79 0.19
C SER A 265 15.87 -48.91 -0.85
N ASP A 266 15.76 -47.59 -0.72
CA ASP A 266 16.39 -46.62 -1.62
C ASP A 266 17.90 -46.42 -1.35
N TRP A 267 18.43 -46.91 -0.22
CA TRP A 267 19.78 -46.58 0.25
C TRP A 267 20.88 -46.89 -0.76
N LYS A 268 20.80 -48.00 -1.50
CA LYS A 268 21.80 -48.34 -2.53
C LYS A 268 21.91 -47.27 -3.63
N ARG A 269 20.78 -46.65 -4.00
CA ARG A 269 20.69 -45.58 -5.00
C ARG A 269 20.99 -44.21 -4.39
N HIS A 270 20.55 -43.98 -3.16
CA HIS A 270 20.74 -42.69 -2.48
C HIS A 270 22.18 -42.47 -1.99
N LYS A 271 22.84 -43.50 -1.45
CA LYS A 271 24.14 -43.42 -0.76
C LYS A 271 25.23 -42.69 -1.56
N PRO A 272 25.44 -42.91 -2.88
CA PRO A 272 26.47 -42.20 -3.65
C PRO A 272 26.28 -40.68 -3.68
N ASN A 273 25.03 -40.21 -3.55
CA ASN A 273 24.66 -38.80 -3.66
C ASN A 273 24.24 -38.20 -2.31
N CYS A 274 24.36 -38.96 -1.21
CA CYS A 274 24.01 -38.51 0.13
C CYS A 274 25.19 -37.73 0.73
N ARG A 275 25.08 -36.40 0.78
CA ARG A 275 26.07 -35.51 1.42
C ARG A 275 25.45 -34.88 2.65
N ALA A 276 26.21 -34.80 3.75
CA ALA A 276 25.74 -34.17 4.98
C ALA A 276 25.30 -32.73 4.72
N ALA A 277 24.20 -32.32 5.37
CA ALA A 277 23.64 -30.97 5.27
C ALA A 277 24.50 -29.96 6.03
#